data_AF-B4KKV1-F1
#
_entry.id   AF-B4KKV1-F1
#
_cell.length_a   1.000
_cell.length_b   1.000
_cell.length_c   1.000
_cell.angle_alpha   90.00
_cell.angle_beta   90.00
_cell.angle_gamma   90.00
#
_symmetry.space_group_name_H-M   'P 1'
#
loop_
_entity.id
_entity.type
_entity.pdbx_description
1 polymer ?
#
loop_
_entity_poly.entity_id
_entity_poly.type
_entity_poly.pdbx_seq_one_letter_code
_entity_poly.pdbx_strand_id
1 'polypeptide(L)'
;MWQARRTWRHKFARFNQWATLYSSWALGLFPFVYVASSKRLRRSKWLIAYGIIVNLGIIRVSFRYYDDTEVVDLAEIYQRNPLSEQISQIQTGLNLTTLFVTLFRSWWLSEELGNVLNALLQLYETEYKSLDCTNFDNNVIYKSLTIWLELISMLFLTLGFNTPIGYKLFLGLAATMTNQLSILLLGMHFHLAVLYIYRSIWLINRELRMLATQPKIKFRRIHDLQGIYSRLVALSTRLASIYSYQMILFMLCLLSINITSIFYILVYSISLKKTLTLPLVLNFSQALAINVLDFWLHIAVCELTERAAEETSINLRLFNDRSTADSWLDRSITNFALFCTHRRPRFNYCGLFRVNNAMGFRMIVTCVLYILYLVQFDFMNL
;
A
#
# COMPACT_ATOMS: atom_id res chain seq x y z
N MET A 1 -22.78 29.14 -1.15
CA MET A 1 -23.67 28.15 -1.80
C MET A 1 -22.78 27.06 -2.39
N TRP A 2 -23.08 25.77 -2.19
CA TRP A 2 -22.19 24.58 -2.31
C TRP A 2 -21.43 24.17 -1.03
N GLN A 3 -22.16 24.00 0.08
CA GLN A 3 -21.84 22.93 1.02
C GLN A 3 -22.33 21.63 0.37
N ALA A 4 -21.45 20.93 -0.36
CA ALA A 4 -21.74 19.59 -0.82
C ALA A 4 -22.10 18.73 0.40
N ARG A 5 -23.30 18.13 0.40
CA ARG A 5 -23.72 17.18 1.43
C ARG A 5 -22.65 16.11 1.52
N ARG A 6 -21.94 16.03 2.67
CA ARG A 6 -20.94 14.99 2.94
C ARG A 6 -21.55 13.63 2.67
N THR A 7 -21.22 13.07 1.52
CA THR A 7 -21.76 11.78 1.06
C THR A 7 -21.38 10.68 2.04
N TRP A 8 -22.19 9.61 2.12
CA TRP A 8 -21.89 8.46 2.97
C TRP A 8 -20.50 7.88 2.69
N ARG A 9 -20.09 7.88 1.42
CA ARG A 9 -18.74 7.53 0.97
C ARG A 9 -17.64 8.31 1.69
N HIS A 10 -17.74 9.64 1.74
CA HIS A 10 -16.72 10.46 2.39
C HIS A 10 -16.63 10.19 3.90
N LYS A 11 -17.79 9.95 4.56
CA LYS A 11 -17.83 9.52 5.97
C LYS A 11 -17.13 8.17 6.16
N PHE A 12 -17.36 7.22 5.26
CA PHE A 12 -16.77 5.89 5.31
C PHE A 12 -15.26 5.91 5.04
N ALA A 13 -14.79 6.67 4.04
CA ALA A 13 -13.36 6.87 3.79
C ALA A 13 -12.67 7.50 5.01
N ARG A 14 -13.30 8.52 5.63
CA ARG A 14 -12.77 9.15 6.85
C ARG A 14 -12.74 8.18 8.04
N PHE A 15 -13.77 7.35 8.21
CA PHE A 15 -13.78 6.30 9.23
C PHE A 15 -12.60 5.34 9.04
N ASN A 16 -12.36 4.86 7.82
CA ASN A 16 -11.24 3.97 7.51
C ASN A 16 -9.87 4.63 7.77
N GLN A 17 -9.72 5.93 7.50
CA GLN A 17 -8.50 6.67 7.85
C GLN A 17 -8.28 6.75 9.36
N TRP A 18 -9.33 7.01 10.13
CA TRP A 18 -9.26 6.98 11.60
C TRP A 18 -8.94 5.60 12.13
N ALA A 19 -9.61 4.56 11.62
CA ALA A 19 -9.33 3.18 11.98
C ALA A 19 -7.86 2.83 11.70
N THR A 20 -7.35 3.19 10.52
CA THR A 20 -5.94 3.01 10.16
C THR A 20 -5.03 3.71 11.16
N LEU A 21 -5.30 4.98 11.49
CA LEU A 21 -4.48 5.74 12.44
C LEU A 21 -4.45 5.09 13.83
N TYR A 22 -5.63 4.78 14.39
CA TYR A 22 -5.74 4.21 15.72
C TYR A 22 -5.16 2.81 15.80
N SER A 23 -5.41 1.95 14.80
CA SER A 23 -4.78 0.62 14.74
C SER A 23 -3.26 0.74 14.64
N SER A 24 -2.74 1.69 13.87
CA SER A 24 -1.30 1.90 13.75
C SER A 24 -0.67 2.47 15.02
N TRP A 25 -1.40 3.26 15.81
CA TRP A 25 -0.99 3.66 17.16
C TRP A 25 -1.02 2.50 18.14
N ALA A 26 -2.08 1.68 18.12
CA ALA A 26 -2.20 0.51 18.97
C ALA A 26 -1.06 -0.49 18.76
N LEU A 27 -0.65 -0.68 17.50
CA LEU A 27 0.49 -1.53 17.13
C LEU A 27 1.84 -0.82 17.18
N GLY A 28 1.86 0.47 17.51
CA GLY A 28 3.08 1.28 17.60
C GLY A 28 3.85 1.43 16.28
N LEU A 29 3.17 1.26 15.14
CA LEU A 29 3.72 1.41 13.79
C LEU A 29 3.84 2.88 13.36
N PHE A 30 3.01 3.75 13.93
CA PHE A 30 2.95 5.17 13.59
C PHE A 30 3.43 6.04 14.77
N PRO A 31 4.72 6.39 14.85
CA PRO A 31 5.32 7.03 16.03
C PRO A 31 5.11 8.56 16.10
N PHE A 32 3.97 9.05 15.60
CA PHE A 32 3.70 10.49 15.50
C PHE A 32 2.45 10.89 16.26
N VAL A 33 2.52 12.04 16.92
CA VAL A 33 1.39 12.70 17.58
C VAL A 33 1.15 14.04 16.89
N TYR A 34 -0.11 14.34 16.59
CA TYR A 34 -0.48 15.64 16.03
C TYR A 34 -0.53 16.70 17.12
N VAL A 35 0.23 17.79 16.94
CA VAL A 35 0.27 18.94 17.84
C VAL A 35 -0.56 20.06 17.22
N ALA A 36 -1.75 20.29 17.78
CA ALA A 36 -2.71 21.26 17.27
C ALA A 36 -2.19 22.71 17.26
N SER A 37 -1.37 23.09 18.26
CA SER A 37 -0.81 24.44 18.36
C SER A 37 0.15 24.77 17.21
N SER A 38 0.96 23.81 16.76
CA SER A 38 1.91 23.98 15.66
C SER A 38 1.40 23.46 14.30
N LYS A 39 0.20 22.84 14.26
CA LYS A 39 -0.36 22.13 13.10
C LYS A 39 0.65 21.19 12.43
N ARG A 40 1.40 20.46 13.26
CA ARG A 40 2.50 19.58 12.82
C ARG A 40 2.47 18.29 13.60
N LEU A 41 2.87 17.21 12.94
CA LEU A 41 3.20 15.92 13.51
C LEU A 41 4.55 16.02 14.23
N ARG A 42 4.56 15.62 15.49
CA ARG A 42 5.76 15.50 16.31
C ARG A 42 6.06 14.02 16.55
N ARG A 43 7.33 13.65 16.39
CA ARG A 43 7.85 12.33 16.74
C ARG A 43 7.75 12.11 18.26
N SER A 44 7.13 11.01 18.68
CA SER A 44 7.04 10.63 20.09
C SER A 44 8.00 9.50 20.41
N LYS A 45 8.96 9.74 21.32
CA LYS A 45 9.91 8.71 21.79
C LYS A 45 9.19 7.58 22.54
N TRP A 46 8.13 7.91 23.26
CA TRP A 46 7.31 6.95 23.99
C TRP A 46 6.58 5.97 23.07
N LEU A 47 5.97 6.48 21.98
CA LEU A 47 5.31 5.61 21.00
C LEU A 47 6.29 4.68 20.28
N ILE A 48 7.53 5.13 20.06
CA ILE A 48 8.59 4.29 19.49
C ILE A 48 8.97 3.16 20.46
N ALA A 49 9.26 3.50 21.72
CA ALA A 49 9.62 2.50 22.72
C ALA A 49 8.48 1.48 22.92
N TYR A 50 7.23 1.98 23.02
CA TYR A 50 6.02 1.17 23.07
C TYR A 50 5.92 0.24 21.86
N GLY A 51 6.06 0.77 20.64
CA GLY A 51 5.97 -0.02 19.41
C GLY A 51 7.00 -1.13 19.33
N ILE A 52 8.25 -0.87 19.75
CA ILE A 52 9.30 -1.88 19.80
C ILE A 52 8.91 -3.00 20.77
N ILE A 53 8.48 -2.65 22.00
CA ILE A 53 8.11 -3.64 23.02
C ILE A 53 6.92 -4.48 22.56
N VAL A 54 5.88 -3.85 22.02
CA VAL A 54 4.66 -4.53 21.56
C VAL A 54 4.95 -5.47 20.40
N ASN A 55 5.67 -5.02 19.36
CA ASN A 55 5.95 -5.88 18.20
C ASN A 55 6.90 -7.03 18.56
N LEU A 56 7.91 -6.81 19.41
CA LEU A 56 8.75 -7.90 19.92
C LEU A 56 7.94 -8.91 20.75
N GLY A 57 6.99 -8.42 21.55
CA GLY A 57 6.05 -9.26 22.29
C GLY A 57 5.19 -10.11 21.37
N ILE A 58 4.58 -9.51 20.34
CA ILE A 58 3.74 -10.22 19.37
C ILE A 58 4.56 -11.28 18.62
N ILE A 59 5.76 -10.94 18.14
CA ILE A 59 6.66 -11.90 17.48
C ILE A 59 6.99 -13.08 18.40
N ARG A 60 7.33 -12.80 19.68
CA ARG A 60 7.62 -13.85 20.67
C ARG A 60 6.42 -14.78 20.90
N VAL A 61 5.21 -14.22 20.99
CA VAL A 61 3.97 -15.02 21.15
C VAL A 61 3.73 -15.86 19.89
N SER A 62 3.88 -15.29 18.69
CA SER A 62 3.74 -16.04 17.44
C SER A 62 4.72 -17.22 17.35
N PHE A 63 5.99 -17.03 17.71
CA PHE A 63 6.95 -18.14 17.75
C PHE A 63 6.61 -19.19 18.80
N ARG A 64 6.13 -18.76 19.98
CA ARG A 64 5.84 -19.69 21.08
C ARG A 64 4.69 -20.64 20.77
N TYR A 65 3.71 -20.18 19.99
CA TYR A 65 2.50 -20.92 19.65
C TYR A 65 2.40 -21.26 18.16
N TYR A 66 3.53 -21.26 17.44
CA TYR A 66 3.58 -21.54 16.01
C TYR A 66 3.04 -22.94 15.70
N ASP A 67 3.58 -23.96 16.39
CA ASP A 67 3.18 -25.37 16.22
C ASP A 67 1.69 -25.59 16.56
N ASP A 68 1.15 -24.85 17.53
CA ASP A 68 -0.25 -24.94 17.93
C ASP A 68 -1.20 -24.28 16.90
N THR A 69 -0.68 -23.47 15.97
CA THR A 69 -1.46 -22.81 14.90
C THR A 69 -1.37 -23.52 13.56
N GLU A 70 -0.48 -24.51 13.42
CA GLU A 70 -0.31 -25.26 12.20
C GLU A 70 -1.56 -26.11 11.92
N VAL A 71 -2.04 -26.06 10.67
CA VAL A 71 -3.24 -26.79 10.26
C VAL A 71 -2.88 -28.26 10.10
N VAL A 72 -3.67 -29.16 10.69
CA VAL A 72 -3.42 -30.63 10.68
C VAL A 72 -3.23 -31.17 9.26
N ASP A 73 -4.02 -30.71 8.29
CA ASP A 73 -3.89 -31.11 6.88
C ASP A 73 -2.62 -30.58 6.21
N LEU A 74 -2.08 -29.43 6.67
CA LEU A 74 -0.78 -28.92 6.20
C LEU A 74 0.37 -29.79 6.72
N ALA A 75 0.27 -30.31 7.94
CA ALA A 75 1.25 -31.24 8.48
C ALA A 75 1.29 -32.57 7.69
N GLU A 76 0.14 -33.07 7.22
CA GLU A 76 0.07 -34.24 6.32
C GLU A 76 0.73 -33.94 4.94
N ILE A 77 0.55 -32.72 4.42
CA ILE A 77 1.23 -32.24 3.20
C ILE A 77 2.75 -32.19 3.40
N TYR A 78 3.22 -31.61 4.51
CA TYR A 78 4.65 -31.46 4.82
C TYR A 78 5.36 -32.79 5.00
N GLN A 79 4.71 -33.77 5.66
CA GLN A 79 5.30 -35.11 5.82
C GLN A 79 5.50 -35.84 4.49
N ARG A 80 4.64 -35.61 3.49
CA ARG A 80 4.76 -36.27 2.18
C ARG A 80 5.63 -35.51 1.19
N ASN A 81 5.70 -34.19 1.30
CA ASN A 81 6.44 -33.35 0.35
C ASN A 81 7.41 -32.41 1.06
N PRO A 82 8.71 -32.78 1.22
CA PRO A 82 9.70 -31.94 1.90
C PRO A 82 9.92 -30.59 1.19
N LEU A 83 9.62 -30.48 -0.11
CA LEU A 83 9.67 -29.21 -0.83
C LEU A 83 8.64 -28.21 -0.26
N SER A 84 7.45 -28.70 0.08
CA SER A 84 6.36 -27.87 0.60
C SER A 84 6.66 -27.29 1.99
N GLU A 85 7.43 -28.04 2.80
CA GLU A 85 7.97 -27.59 4.09
C GLU A 85 9.05 -26.52 3.90
N GLN A 86 10.02 -26.74 3.00
CA GLN A 86 11.06 -25.75 2.69
C GLN A 86 10.47 -24.43 2.19
N ILE A 87 9.46 -24.50 1.32
CA ILE A 87 8.74 -23.32 0.82
C ILE A 87 8.07 -22.57 1.98
N SER A 88 7.45 -23.29 2.93
CA SER A 88 6.84 -22.68 4.12
C SER A 88 7.87 -21.98 5.03
N GLN A 89 9.02 -22.61 5.24
CA GLN A 89 10.12 -22.03 6.00
C GLN A 89 10.67 -20.76 5.34
N ILE A 90 10.84 -20.78 4.01
CA ILE A 90 11.25 -19.60 3.23
C ILE A 90 10.20 -18.47 3.37
N GLN A 91 8.92 -18.79 3.25
CA GLN A 91 7.84 -17.81 3.40
C GLN A 91 7.82 -17.19 4.80
N THR A 92 8.00 -18.01 5.83
CA THR A 92 8.06 -17.56 7.22
C THR A 92 9.27 -16.65 7.44
N GLY A 93 10.45 -17.05 6.95
CA GLY A 93 11.67 -16.24 6.99
C GLY A 93 11.51 -14.90 6.26
N LEU A 94 10.84 -14.90 5.11
CA LEU A 94 10.52 -13.69 4.35
C LEU A 94 9.61 -12.77 5.15
N ASN A 95 8.51 -13.27 5.72
CA ASN A 95 7.57 -12.47 6.53
C ASN A 95 8.25 -11.86 7.76
N LEU A 96 9.08 -12.63 8.48
CA LEU A 96 9.85 -12.14 9.62
C LEU A 96 10.85 -11.06 9.22
N THR A 97 11.55 -11.26 8.10
CA THR A 97 12.48 -10.27 7.55
C THR A 97 11.73 -8.99 7.19
N THR A 98 10.57 -9.10 6.55
CA THR A 98 9.69 -7.96 6.22
C THR A 98 9.28 -7.20 7.46
N LEU A 99 8.84 -7.89 8.52
CA LEU A 99 8.48 -7.27 9.79
C LEU A 99 9.66 -6.54 10.43
N PHE A 100 10.82 -7.21 10.53
CA PHE A 100 12.01 -6.62 11.14
C PHE A 100 12.50 -5.39 10.38
N VAL A 101 12.66 -5.51 9.06
CA VAL A 101 13.07 -4.38 8.19
C VAL A 101 12.07 -3.25 8.29
N THR A 102 10.77 -3.57 8.35
CA THR A 102 9.71 -2.58 8.49
C THR A 102 9.83 -1.80 9.79
N LEU A 103 9.91 -2.49 10.92
CA LEU A 103 10.01 -1.85 12.24
C LEU A 103 11.29 -1.03 12.35
N PHE A 104 12.42 -1.59 11.90
CA PHE A 104 13.71 -0.91 11.90
C PHE A 104 13.68 0.36 11.04
N ARG A 105 13.18 0.28 9.80
CA ARG A 105 13.09 1.43 8.89
C ARG A 105 12.12 2.49 9.39
N SER A 106 10.94 2.08 9.87
CA SER A 106 9.94 3.00 10.44
C SER A 106 10.52 3.76 11.64
N TRP A 107 11.36 3.14 12.45
CA TRP A 107 12.07 3.81 13.53
C TRP A 107 13.21 4.72 13.03
N TRP A 108 14.11 4.18 12.20
CA TRP A 108 15.31 4.87 11.73
C TRP A 108 14.97 6.12 10.90
N LEU A 109 14.03 5.99 9.96
CA LEU A 109 13.61 7.07 9.06
C LEU A 109 12.39 7.86 9.58
N SER A 110 11.96 7.63 10.82
CA SER A 110 10.79 8.33 11.39
C SER A 110 10.90 9.85 11.32
N GLU A 111 12.08 10.42 11.53
CA GLU A 111 12.26 11.88 11.45
C GLU A 111 12.05 12.42 10.04
N GLU A 112 12.66 11.75 9.05
CA GLU A 112 12.50 12.14 7.66
C GLU A 112 11.05 11.94 7.18
N LEU A 113 10.44 10.82 7.54
CA LEU A 113 9.03 10.54 7.26
C LEU A 113 8.13 11.62 7.88
N GLY A 114 8.39 12.01 9.13
CA GLY A 114 7.66 13.09 9.80
C GLY A 114 7.77 14.42 9.04
N ASN A 115 8.95 14.74 8.50
CA ASN A 115 9.15 15.94 7.69
C ASN A 115 8.37 15.90 6.37
N VAL A 116 8.35 14.74 5.69
CA VAL A 116 7.56 14.55 4.46
C VAL A 116 6.07 14.67 4.75
N LEU A 117 5.56 14.00 5.78
CA LEU A 117 4.16 14.05 6.18
C LEU A 117 3.74 15.46 6.61
N ASN A 118 4.60 16.17 7.35
CA ASN A 118 4.35 17.57 7.72
C ASN A 118 4.29 18.49 6.51
N ALA A 119 5.17 18.29 5.52
CA ALA A 119 5.15 19.07 4.29
C ALA A 119 3.86 18.79 3.49
N LEU A 120 3.42 17.53 3.40
CA LEU A 120 2.13 17.18 2.79
C LEU A 120 0.94 17.79 3.54
N LEU A 121 0.97 17.75 4.88
CA LEU A 121 -0.09 18.30 5.72
C LEU A 121 -0.21 19.82 5.56
N GLN A 122 0.91 20.54 5.53
CA GLN A 122 0.94 21.98 5.29
C GLN A 122 0.36 22.32 3.92
N LEU A 123 0.72 21.57 2.87
CA LEU A 123 0.18 21.79 1.52
C LEU A 123 -1.34 21.56 1.50
N TYR A 124 -1.80 20.55 2.21
CA TYR A 124 -3.23 20.23 2.29
C TYR A 124 -4.05 21.28 3.05
N GLU A 125 -3.58 21.72 4.22
CA GLU A 125 -4.30 22.69 5.05
C GLU A 125 -4.39 24.09 4.42
N THR A 126 -3.37 24.50 3.66
CA THR A 126 -3.27 25.87 3.14
C THR A 126 -4.17 26.08 1.92
N GLU A 127 -4.33 25.08 1.05
CA GLU A 127 -4.95 25.30 -0.27
C GLU A 127 -6.25 24.51 -0.54
N TYR A 128 -6.53 23.40 0.15
CA TYR A 128 -7.35 22.34 -0.46
C TYR A 128 -8.48 21.75 0.40
N LYS A 129 -8.89 22.44 1.46
CA LYS A 129 -9.80 21.91 2.49
C LYS A 129 -11.26 21.66 2.04
N SER A 130 -11.68 22.18 0.89
CA SER A 130 -13.11 22.29 0.52
C SER A 130 -13.58 21.44 -0.67
N LEU A 131 -12.70 20.68 -1.33
CA LEU A 131 -13.04 19.98 -2.58
C LEU A 131 -13.02 18.45 -2.43
N ASP A 132 -14.16 17.83 -2.79
CA ASP A 132 -14.34 16.38 -2.81
C ASP A 132 -13.68 15.76 -4.05
N CYS A 133 -12.86 14.73 -3.83
CA CYS A 133 -12.25 13.91 -4.87
C CYS A 133 -12.81 12.49 -4.75
N THR A 134 -13.67 12.10 -5.68
CA THR A 134 -14.37 10.80 -5.63
C THR A 134 -13.41 9.62 -5.76
N ASN A 135 -12.39 9.76 -6.63
CA ASN A 135 -11.37 8.73 -6.84
C ASN A 135 -10.52 8.52 -5.58
N PHE A 136 -10.22 9.59 -4.83
CA PHE A 136 -9.51 9.47 -3.55
C PHE A 136 -10.31 8.62 -2.56
N ASP A 137 -11.58 8.97 -2.33
CA ASP A 137 -12.42 8.23 -1.38
C ASP A 137 -12.58 6.76 -1.79
N ASN A 138 -12.81 6.48 -3.08
CA ASN A 138 -12.96 5.11 -3.59
C ASN A 138 -11.69 4.28 -3.35
N ASN A 139 -10.50 4.81 -3.64
CA ASN A 139 -9.24 4.06 -3.44
C ASN A 139 -8.97 3.77 -1.96
N VAL A 140 -9.24 4.73 -1.07
CA VAL A 140 -9.15 4.50 0.39
C VAL A 140 -10.08 3.36 0.82
N ILE A 141 -11.32 3.36 0.31
CA ILE A 141 -12.31 2.34 0.63
C ILE A 141 -11.90 0.97 0.10
N TYR A 142 -11.50 0.87 -1.16
CA TYR A 142 -11.07 -0.39 -1.76
C TYR A 142 -9.86 -0.99 -1.03
N LYS A 143 -8.85 -0.19 -0.72
CA LYS A 143 -7.68 -0.66 0.04
C LYS A 143 -8.02 -1.04 1.48
N SER A 144 -8.97 -0.37 2.12
CA SER A 144 -9.39 -0.76 3.47
C SER A 144 -10.21 -2.05 3.44
N LEU A 145 -11.04 -2.23 2.41
CA LEU A 145 -11.83 -3.44 2.20
C LEU A 145 -10.93 -4.67 2.00
N THR A 146 -9.83 -4.54 1.23
CA THR A 146 -8.89 -5.68 1.05
C THR A 146 -8.29 -6.12 2.36
N ILE A 147 -7.85 -5.19 3.21
CA ILE A 147 -7.29 -5.51 4.54
C ILE A 147 -8.29 -6.30 5.39
N TRP A 148 -9.56 -5.84 5.45
CA TRP A 148 -10.59 -6.56 6.19
C TRP A 148 -10.89 -7.94 5.60
N LEU A 149 -11.01 -8.03 4.28
CA LEU A 149 -11.27 -9.30 3.59
C LEU A 149 -10.14 -10.30 3.80
N GLU A 150 -8.89 -9.85 3.82
CA GLU A 150 -7.71 -10.70 4.04
C GLU A 150 -7.67 -11.24 5.47
N LEU A 151 -7.92 -10.39 6.48
CA LEU A 151 -8.00 -10.83 7.87
C LEU A 151 -9.16 -11.81 8.10
N ILE A 152 -10.33 -11.53 7.52
CA ILE A 152 -11.48 -12.43 7.59
C ILE A 152 -11.15 -13.76 6.91
N SER A 153 -10.54 -13.73 5.72
CA SER A 153 -10.15 -14.93 4.98
C SER A 153 -9.17 -15.80 5.76
N MET A 154 -8.16 -15.19 6.39
CA MET A 154 -7.20 -15.91 7.21
C MET A 154 -7.85 -16.50 8.47
N LEU A 155 -8.79 -15.77 9.11
CA LEU A 155 -9.55 -16.29 10.25
C LEU A 155 -10.41 -17.51 9.87
N PHE A 156 -11.10 -17.46 8.72
CA PHE A 156 -11.86 -18.61 8.22
C PHE A 156 -10.96 -19.80 7.87
N LEU A 157 -9.80 -19.55 7.26
CA LEU A 157 -8.82 -20.58 6.95
C LEU A 157 -8.23 -21.23 8.21
N THR A 158 -7.99 -20.50 9.30
CA THR A 158 -7.43 -21.14 10.50
C THR A 158 -8.51 -21.82 11.35
N LEU A 159 -9.69 -21.21 11.50
CA LEU A 159 -10.77 -21.80 12.31
C LEU A 159 -11.49 -22.95 11.60
N GLY A 160 -11.56 -22.93 10.27
CA GLY A 160 -12.21 -23.97 9.48
C GLY A 160 -11.54 -25.34 9.59
N PHE A 161 -10.24 -25.37 9.94
CA PHE A 161 -9.48 -26.61 10.06
C PHE A 161 -9.17 -27.03 11.50
N ASN A 162 -9.26 -26.11 12.48
CA ASN A 162 -8.87 -26.40 13.86
C ASN A 162 -10.09 -26.37 14.80
N THR A 163 -10.56 -27.55 15.23
CA THR A 163 -11.51 -27.71 16.34
C THR A 163 -11.04 -28.83 17.28
N PRO A 164 -11.07 -28.64 18.62
CA PRO A 164 -11.57 -27.51 19.41
C PRO A 164 -10.56 -26.37 19.67
N ILE A 165 -11.06 -25.16 19.95
CA ILE A 165 -10.25 -23.96 20.17
C ILE A 165 -9.66 -23.96 21.59
N GLY A 166 -8.39 -24.35 21.72
CA GLY A 166 -7.62 -24.18 22.96
C GLY A 166 -7.14 -22.74 23.17
N TYR A 167 -6.83 -22.36 24.42
CA TYR A 167 -6.29 -21.02 24.74
C TYR A 167 -4.99 -20.71 23.98
N LYS A 168 -4.15 -21.74 23.72
CA LYS A 168 -2.90 -21.62 22.97
C LYS A 168 -3.14 -21.26 21.51
N LEU A 169 -4.05 -21.98 20.86
CA LEU A 169 -4.46 -21.71 19.47
C LEU A 169 -5.03 -20.29 19.36
N PHE A 170 -5.86 -19.86 20.31
CA PHE A 170 -6.40 -18.50 20.33
C PHE A 170 -5.30 -17.44 20.41
N LEU A 171 -4.33 -17.59 21.32
CA LEU A 171 -3.21 -16.66 21.46
C LEU A 171 -2.30 -16.65 20.23
N GLY A 172 -2.00 -17.82 19.66
CA GLY A 172 -1.23 -17.95 18.43
C GLY A 172 -1.92 -17.26 17.25
N LEU A 173 -3.21 -17.55 17.03
CA LEU A 173 -4.02 -16.94 15.98
C LEU A 173 -4.14 -15.42 16.16
N ALA A 174 -4.36 -14.93 17.38
CA ALA A 174 -4.41 -13.49 17.64
C ALA A 174 -3.06 -12.82 17.30
N ALA A 175 -1.93 -13.47 17.63
CA ALA A 175 -0.61 -12.95 17.32
C ALA A 175 -0.32 -12.94 15.81
N THR A 176 -0.68 -14.01 15.08
CA THR A 176 -0.51 -14.08 13.62
C THR A 176 -1.40 -13.06 12.89
N MET A 177 -2.66 -12.92 13.28
CA MET A 177 -3.58 -11.87 12.81
C MET A 177 -2.99 -10.48 13.01
N THR A 178 -2.41 -10.24 14.19
CA THR A 178 -1.83 -8.94 14.54
C THR A 178 -0.59 -8.64 13.70
N ASN A 179 0.29 -9.63 13.49
CA ASN A 179 1.44 -9.49 12.60
C ASN A 179 1.02 -9.20 11.15
N GLN A 180 0.01 -9.92 10.64
CA GLN A 180 -0.52 -9.68 9.31
C GLN A 180 -1.10 -8.28 9.17
N LEU A 181 -1.92 -7.85 10.15
CA LEU A 181 -2.44 -6.49 10.21
C LEU A 181 -1.32 -5.44 10.21
N SER A 182 -0.20 -5.69 10.91
CA SER A 182 0.94 -4.77 10.90
C SER A 182 1.55 -4.59 9.51
N ILE A 183 1.72 -5.67 8.75
CA ILE A 183 2.24 -5.64 7.37
C ILE A 183 1.25 -4.91 6.45
N LEU A 184 -0.04 -5.19 6.58
CA LEU A 184 -1.09 -4.56 5.78
C LEU A 184 -1.24 -3.06 6.07
N LEU A 185 -1.14 -2.65 7.34
CA LEU A 185 -1.16 -1.24 7.74
C LEU A 185 0.05 -0.47 7.20
N LEU A 186 1.22 -1.09 7.11
CA LEU A 186 2.38 -0.49 6.45
C LEU A 186 2.06 -0.17 4.98
N GLY A 187 1.51 -1.16 4.25
CA GLY A 187 1.06 -0.97 2.87
C GLY A 187 0.01 0.14 2.75
N MET A 188 -0.90 0.24 3.72
CA MET A 188 -1.91 1.30 3.79
C MET A 188 -1.30 2.69 4.04
N HIS A 189 -0.29 2.81 4.91
CA HIS A 189 0.38 4.10 5.16
C HIS A 189 1.02 4.65 3.89
N PHE A 190 1.75 3.80 3.17
CA PHE A 190 2.33 4.19 1.89
C PHE A 190 1.23 4.55 0.88
N HIS A 191 0.21 3.70 0.74
CA HIS A 191 -0.92 3.92 -0.17
C HIS A 191 -1.62 5.26 0.09
N LEU A 192 -1.90 5.58 1.36
CA LEU A 192 -2.47 6.86 1.77
C LEU A 192 -1.55 8.03 1.42
N ALA A 193 -0.25 7.93 1.70
CA ALA A 193 0.70 9.01 1.41
C ALA A 193 0.77 9.31 -0.10
N VAL A 194 0.78 8.27 -0.95
CA VAL A 194 0.69 8.41 -2.41
C VAL A 194 -0.66 9.01 -2.83
N LEU A 195 -1.78 8.57 -2.24
CA LEU A 195 -3.10 9.14 -2.53
C LEU A 195 -3.20 10.63 -2.19
N TYR A 196 -2.56 11.09 -1.11
CA TYR A 196 -2.52 12.52 -0.79
C TYR A 196 -1.73 13.32 -1.82
N ILE A 197 -0.63 12.77 -2.36
CA ILE A 197 0.11 13.36 -3.47
C ILE A 197 -0.77 13.39 -4.73
N TYR A 198 -1.41 12.28 -5.09
CA TYR A 198 -2.36 12.20 -6.20
C TYR A 198 -3.45 13.26 -6.09
N ARG A 199 -4.10 13.36 -4.94
CA ARG A 199 -5.17 14.34 -4.71
C ARG A 199 -4.67 15.76 -4.90
N SER A 200 -3.46 16.06 -4.45
CA SER A 200 -2.85 17.39 -4.60
C SER A 200 -2.57 17.71 -6.08
N ILE A 201 -2.03 16.75 -6.84
CA ILE A 201 -1.81 16.91 -8.30
C ILE A 201 -3.14 17.05 -9.04
N TRP A 202 -4.14 16.26 -8.68
CA TRP A 202 -5.48 16.36 -9.27
C TRP A 202 -6.11 17.75 -9.06
N LEU A 203 -5.89 18.36 -7.88
CA LEU A 203 -6.36 19.72 -7.60
C LEU A 203 -5.61 20.76 -8.45
N ILE A 204 -4.30 20.61 -8.63
CA ILE A 204 -3.52 21.46 -9.55
C ILE A 204 -4.08 21.37 -10.97
N ASN A 205 -4.35 20.15 -11.47
CA ASN A 205 -4.92 19.96 -12.81
C ASN A 205 -6.29 20.60 -12.96
N ARG A 206 -7.11 20.53 -11.91
CA ARG A 206 -8.42 21.17 -11.91
C ARG A 206 -8.29 22.68 -11.94
N GLU A 207 -7.41 23.25 -11.13
CA GLU A 207 -7.16 24.68 -11.13
C GLU A 207 -6.59 25.18 -12.46
N LEU A 208 -5.64 24.46 -13.05
CA LEU A 208 -5.13 24.77 -14.39
C LEU A 208 -6.24 24.80 -15.43
N ARG A 209 -7.16 23.82 -15.41
CA ARG A 209 -8.32 23.82 -16.31
C ARG A 209 -9.26 25.01 -16.05
N MET A 210 -9.49 25.39 -14.80
CA MET A 210 -10.31 26.56 -14.47
C MET A 210 -9.63 27.87 -14.88
N LEU A 211 -8.31 27.97 -14.77
CA LEU A 211 -7.55 29.14 -15.23
C LEU A 211 -7.52 29.23 -16.75
N ALA A 212 -7.46 28.09 -17.45
CA ALA A 212 -7.48 28.05 -18.91
C ALA A 212 -8.79 28.60 -19.50
N THR A 213 -9.92 28.52 -18.78
CA THR A 213 -11.19 29.08 -19.24
C THR A 213 -11.37 30.57 -18.91
N GLN A 214 -10.66 31.10 -17.91
CA GLN A 214 -10.82 32.49 -17.47
C GLN A 214 -10.24 33.51 -18.46
N PRO A 215 -10.91 34.64 -18.72
CA PRO A 215 -10.45 35.64 -19.71
C PRO A 215 -9.19 36.41 -19.27
N LYS A 216 -8.94 36.52 -17.96
CA LYS A 216 -7.74 37.17 -17.39
C LYS A 216 -7.04 36.19 -16.47
N ILE A 217 -5.83 35.78 -16.87
CA ILE A 217 -5.01 34.83 -16.10
C ILE A 217 -3.95 35.62 -15.35
N LYS A 218 -3.81 35.37 -14.04
CA LYS A 218 -2.75 35.98 -13.23
C LYS A 218 -1.52 35.09 -13.26
N PHE A 219 -0.41 35.60 -13.81
CA PHE A 219 0.92 34.96 -13.80
C PHE A 219 1.28 34.34 -12.44
N ARG A 220 1.05 35.09 -11.36
CA ARG A 220 1.38 34.68 -9.99
C ARG A 220 0.76 33.34 -9.60
N ARG A 221 -0.49 33.06 -9.99
CA ARG A 221 -1.15 31.79 -9.64
C ARG A 221 -0.53 30.61 -10.39
N ILE A 222 -0.13 30.78 -11.65
CA ILE A 222 0.57 29.72 -12.40
C ILE A 222 1.93 29.44 -11.79
N HIS A 223 2.66 30.50 -11.41
CA HIS A 223 3.95 30.37 -10.73
C HIS A 223 3.82 29.65 -9.38
N ASP A 224 2.81 30.02 -8.57
CA ASP A 224 2.53 29.36 -7.29
C ASP A 224 2.20 27.86 -7.50
N LEU A 225 1.36 27.53 -8.49
CA LEU A 225 1.02 26.14 -8.85
C LEU A 225 2.25 25.34 -9.28
N GLN A 226 3.15 25.93 -10.07
CA GLN A 226 4.42 25.31 -10.42
C GLN A 226 5.28 25.02 -9.18
N GLY A 227 5.36 25.98 -8.24
CA GLY A 227 6.09 25.81 -6.98
C GLY A 227 5.54 24.66 -6.13
N ILE A 228 4.21 24.57 -6.02
CA ILE A 228 3.52 23.48 -5.31
C ILE A 228 3.79 22.14 -6.01
N TYR A 229 3.65 22.08 -7.32
CA TYR A 229 3.89 20.87 -8.11
C TYR A 229 5.34 20.39 -7.95
N SER A 230 6.33 21.29 -8.05
CA SER A 230 7.74 20.98 -7.85
C SER A 230 8.00 20.39 -6.46
N ARG A 231 7.40 21.00 -5.42
CA ARG A 231 7.48 20.48 -4.05
C ARG A 231 6.84 19.09 -3.92
N LEU A 232 5.70 18.84 -4.57
CA LEU A 232 5.05 17.52 -4.58
C LEU A 232 5.90 16.45 -5.26
N VAL A 233 6.56 16.77 -6.39
CA VAL A 233 7.47 15.84 -7.08
C VAL A 233 8.70 15.52 -6.23
N ALA A 234 9.25 16.50 -5.51
CA ALA A 234 10.33 16.27 -4.57
C ALA A 234 9.88 15.38 -3.39
N LEU A 235 8.69 15.65 -2.84
CA LEU A 235 8.12 14.85 -1.74
C LEU A 235 7.81 13.42 -2.16
N SER A 236 7.28 13.19 -3.37
CA SER A 236 6.99 11.84 -3.87
C SER A 236 8.26 11.00 -4.04
N THR A 237 9.32 11.62 -4.56
CA THR A 237 10.63 10.97 -4.72
C THR A 237 11.23 10.58 -3.36
N ARG A 238 11.17 11.50 -2.38
CA ARG A 238 11.64 11.24 -1.02
C ARG A 238 10.81 10.16 -0.33
N LEU A 239 9.48 10.21 -0.47
CA LEU A 239 8.57 9.20 0.07
C LEU A 239 8.89 7.81 -0.49
N ALA A 240 9.07 7.70 -1.82
CA ALA A 240 9.43 6.44 -2.47
C ALA A 240 10.78 5.89 -1.96
N SER A 241 11.76 6.76 -1.71
CA SER A 241 13.06 6.37 -1.14
C SER A 241 12.96 5.89 0.32
N ILE A 242 12.07 6.47 1.12
CA ILE A 242 11.89 6.07 2.52
C ILE A 242 11.28 4.67 2.61
N TYR A 243 10.26 4.42 1.80
CA TYR A 243 9.49 3.17 1.80
C TYR A 243 10.04 2.09 0.86
N SER A 244 11.11 2.34 0.11
CA SER A 244 11.54 1.47 -0.98
C SER A 244 11.75 0.01 -0.56
N TYR A 245 12.52 -0.23 0.50
CA TYR A 245 12.79 -1.58 1.00
C TYR A 245 11.54 -2.26 1.57
N GLN A 246 10.75 -1.49 2.31
CA GLN A 246 9.49 -1.95 2.89
C GLN A 246 8.50 -2.39 1.81
N MET A 247 8.35 -1.61 0.73
CA MET A 247 7.43 -1.95 -0.36
C MET A 247 7.94 -3.09 -1.24
N ILE A 248 9.26 -3.21 -1.46
CA ILE A 248 9.83 -4.37 -2.18
C ILE A 248 9.52 -5.66 -1.42
N LEU A 249 9.81 -5.68 -0.12
CA LEU A 249 9.56 -6.84 0.73
C LEU A 249 8.06 -7.14 0.84
N PHE A 250 7.21 -6.11 0.97
CA PHE A 250 5.76 -6.25 0.95
C PHE A 250 5.27 -6.89 -0.36
N MET A 251 5.69 -6.39 -1.52
CA MET A 251 5.31 -6.98 -2.81
C MET A 251 5.83 -8.41 -2.97
N LEU A 252 7.06 -8.69 -2.50
CA LEU A 252 7.62 -10.03 -2.52
C LEU A 252 6.81 -10.99 -1.64
N CYS A 253 6.38 -10.55 -0.44
CA CYS A 253 5.47 -11.31 0.43
C CYS A 253 4.16 -11.65 -0.29
N LEU A 254 3.49 -10.67 -0.90
CA LEU A 254 2.21 -10.90 -1.59
C LEU A 254 2.35 -11.90 -2.76
N LEU A 255 3.39 -11.72 -3.58
CA LEU A 255 3.67 -12.61 -4.72
C LEU A 255 4.03 -14.02 -4.26
N SER A 256 4.84 -14.14 -3.21
CA SER A 256 5.23 -15.42 -2.63
C SER A 256 4.00 -16.15 -2.06
N ILE A 257 3.13 -15.46 -1.32
CA ILE A 257 1.86 -16.03 -0.83
C ILE A 257 1.00 -16.54 -1.99
N ASN A 258 0.92 -15.81 -3.11
CA ASN A 258 0.16 -16.29 -4.29
C ASN A 258 0.76 -17.57 -4.89
N ILE A 259 2.10 -17.64 -5.00
CA ILE A 259 2.80 -18.82 -5.52
C ILE A 259 2.58 -20.02 -4.59
N THR A 260 2.83 -19.86 -3.28
CA THR A 260 2.68 -20.94 -2.30
C THR A 260 1.23 -21.41 -2.20
N SER A 261 0.28 -20.47 -2.24
CA SER A 261 -1.16 -20.74 -2.23
C SER A 261 -1.55 -21.67 -3.38
N ILE A 262 -1.19 -21.32 -4.62
CA ILE A 262 -1.54 -22.13 -5.79
C ILE A 262 -0.83 -23.49 -5.74
N PHE A 263 0.46 -23.50 -5.35
CA PHE A 263 1.23 -24.73 -5.22
C PHE A 263 0.59 -25.69 -4.21
N TYR A 264 0.17 -25.22 -3.04
CA TYR A 264 -0.48 -26.06 -2.03
C TYR A 264 -1.79 -26.69 -2.49
N ILE A 265 -2.64 -25.96 -3.24
CA ILE A 265 -3.85 -26.55 -3.82
C ILE A 265 -3.50 -27.68 -4.79
N LEU A 266 -2.47 -27.46 -5.64
CA LEU A 266 -2.08 -28.45 -6.64
C LEU A 266 -1.54 -29.72 -5.99
N VAL A 267 -0.68 -29.59 -4.97
CA VAL A 267 -0.18 -30.74 -4.20
C VAL A 267 -1.35 -31.45 -3.48
N TYR A 268 -2.26 -30.71 -2.85
CA TYR A 268 -3.42 -31.29 -2.16
C TYR A 268 -4.37 -32.06 -3.11
N SER A 269 -4.65 -31.50 -4.28
CA SER A 269 -5.58 -32.09 -5.24
C SER A 269 -4.96 -33.24 -6.03
N ILE A 270 -3.78 -33.02 -6.61
CA ILE A 270 -3.16 -33.94 -7.57
C ILE A 270 -2.29 -34.97 -6.86
N SER A 271 -1.35 -34.52 -6.03
CA SER A 271 -0.35 -35.38 -5.40
C SER A 271 -0.97 -36.23 -4.28
N LEU A 272 -1.80 -35.62 -3.42
CA LEU A 272 -2.50 -36.35 -2.35
C LEU A 272 -3.79 -37.05 -2.80
N LYS A 273 -4.27 -36.79 -4.02
CA LYS A 273 -5.54 -37.33 -4.56
C LYS A 273 -6.75 -37.12 -3.63
N LYS A 274 -6.71 -36.08 -2.79
CA LYS A 274 -7.82 -35.75 -1.88
C LYS A 274 -8.91 -35.04 -2.69
N THR A 275 -10.17 -35.30 -2.34
CA THR A 275 -11.28 -34.61 -3.01
C THR A 275 -11.33 -33.15 -2.58
N LEU A 276 -11.23 -32.26 -3.56
CA LEU A 276 -11.46 -30.84 -3.35
C LEU A 276 -12.94 -30.61 -3.03
N THR A 277 -13.24 -30.34 -1.76
CA THR A 277 -14.59 -29.94 -1.38
C THR A 277 -14.89 -28.53 -1.88
N LEU A 278 -16.13 -28.28 -2.30
CA LEU A 278 -16.54 -26.97 -2.82
C LEU A 278 -16.25 -25.81 -1.85
N PRO A 279 -16.45 -25.92 -0.52
CA PRO A 279 -16.07 -24.88 0.43
C PRO A 279 -14.56 -24.58 0.45
N LEU A 280 -13.72 -25.62 0.33
CA LEU A 280 -12.27 -25.45 0.32
C LEU A 280 -11.82 -24.66 -0.92
N VAL A 281 -12.33 -25.04 -2.11
CA VAL A 281 -12.02 -24.34 -3.37
C VAL A 281 -12.47 -22.88 -3.32
N LEU A 282 -13.66 -22.60 -2.79
CA LEU A 282 -14.18 -21.24 -2.67
C LEU A 282 -13.34 -20.40 -1.73
N ASN A 283 -13.00 -20.90 -0.53
CA ASN A 283 -12.16 -20.19 0.43
C ASN A 283 -10.79 -19.86 -0.15
N PHE A 284 -10.18 -20.81 -0.85
CA PHE A 284 -8.87 -20.63 -1.43
C PHE A 284 -8.87 -19.66 -2.62
N SER A 285 -9.85 -19.79 -3.52
CA SER A 285 -10.02 -18.90 -4.66
C SER A 285 -10.29 -17.46 -4.20
N GLN A 286 -11.08 -17.30 -3.14
CA GLN A 286 -11.34 -16.01 -2.51
C GLN A 286 -10.04 -15.42 -1.94
N ALA A 287 -9.26 -16.18 -1.17
CA ALA A 287 -8.00 -15.70 -0.58
C ALA A 287 -7.01 -15.23 -1.67
N LEU A 288 -6.86 -16.02 -2.74
CA LEU A 288 -6.02 -15.68 -3.88
C LEU A 288 -6.52 -14.40 -4.59
N ALA A 289 -7.83 -14.29 -4.82
CA ALA A 289 -8.41 -13.11 -5.46
C ALA A 289 -8.20 -11.83 -4.65
N ILE A 290 -8.34 -11.91 -3.31
CA ILE A 290 -8.10 -10.78 -2.41
C ILE A 290 -6.62 -10.36 -2.48
N ASN A 291 -5.69 -11.30 -2.39
CA ASN A 291 -4.25 -10.99 -2.41
C ASN A 291 -3.81 -10.39 -3.76
N VAL A 292 -4.30 -10.93 -4.88
CA VAL A 292 -4.06 -10.35 -6.23
C VAL A 292 -4.64 -8.94 -6.32
N LEU A 293 -5.84 -8.71 -5.78
CA LEU A 293 -6.45 -7.38 -5.77
C LEU A 293 -5.67 -6.40 -4.89
N ASP A 294 -5.15 -6.84 -3.75
CA ASP A 294 -4.33 -6.01 -2.86
C ASP A 294 -3.00 -5.60 -3.51
N PHE A 295 -2.34 -6.55 -4.16
CA PHE A 295 -1.16 -6.32 -5.00
C PHE A 295 -1.45 -5.31 -6.12
N TRP A 296 -2.56 -5.50 -6.84
CA TRP A 296 -2.93 -4.61 -7.94
C TRP A 296 -3.26 -3.19 -7.47
N LEU A 297 -4.00 -3.03 -6.37
CA LEU A 297 -4.30 -1.72 -5.79
C LEU A 297 -3.04 -0.95 -5.38
N HIS A 298 -2.01 -1.66 -4.91
CA HIS A 298 -0.73 -1.05 -4.58
C HIS A 298 0.00 -0.45 -5.80
N ILE A 299 -0.09 -1.12 -6.95
CA ILE A 299 0.51 -0.63 -8.20
C ILE A 299 -0.36 0.47 -8.83
N ALA A 300 -1.67 0.26 -8.84
CA ALA A 300 -2.64 1.15 -9.45
C ALA A 300 -2.60 2.56 -8.86
N VAL A 301 -2.35 2.71 -7.56
CA VAL A 301 -2.25 4.04 -6.93
C VAL A 301 -1.03 4.83 -7.40
N CYS A 302 0.10 4.15 -7.62
CA CYS A 302 1.32 4.75 -8.12
C CYS A 302 1.09 5.23 -9.56
N GLU A 303 0.59 4.33 -10.43
CA GLU A 303 0.21 4.63 -11.81
C GLU A 303 -0.81 5.78 -11.90
N LEU A 304 -1.84 5.78 -11.04
CA LEU A 304 -2.85 6.83 -11.00
C LEU A 304 -2.24 8.21 -10.71
N THR A 305 -1.25 8.25 -9.81
CA THR A 305 -0.51 9.48 -9.49
C THR A 305 0.36 9.93 -10.66
N GLU A 306 1.03 9.00 -11.33
CA GLU A 306 1.84 9.29 -12.52
C GLU A 306 0.98 9.82 -13.67
N ARG A 307 -0.17 9.19 -13.96
CA ARG A 307 -1.12 9.65 -14.98
C ARG A 307 -1.68 11.04 -14.68
N ALA A 308 -2.00 11.32 -13.42
CA ALA A 308 -2.43 12.65 -13.02
C ALA A 308 -1.33 13.69 -13.29
N ALA A 309 -0.07 13.36 -13.08
CA ALA A 309 1.04 14.25 -13.42
C ALA A 309 1.21 14.45 -14.93
N GLU A 310 0.94 13.42 -15.74
CA GLU A 310 0.95 13.54 -17.21
C GLU A 310 -0.17 14.45 -17.72
N GLU A 311 -1.37 14.34 -17.15
CA GLU A 311 -2.48 15.26 -17.42
C GLU A 311 -2.10 16.72 -17.15
N THR A 312 -1.22 17.01 -16.17
CA THR A 312 -0.76 18.38 -15.90
C THR A 312 -0.11 18.99 -17.14
N SER A 313 0.75 18.24 -17.82
CA SER A 313 1.41 18.71 -19.05
C SER A 313 0.43 18.95 -20.20
N ILE A 314 -0.60 18.10 -20.32
CA ILE A 314 -1.65 18.24 -21.33
C ILE A 314 -2.49 19.49 -21.05
N ASN A 315 -2.88 19.71 -19.78
CA ASN A 315 -3.64 20.89 -19.39
C ASN A 315 -2.87 22.19 -19.62
N LEU A 316 -1.54 22.18 -19.51
CA LEU A 316 -0.71 23.35 -19.81
C LEU A 316 -0.70 23.71 -21.30
N ARG A 317 -0.89 22.74 -22.20
CA ARG A 317 -0.99 23.01 -23.65
C ARG A 317 -2.21 23.84 -24.03
N LEU A 318 -3.29 23.76 -23.25
CA LEU A 318 -4.52 24.56 -23.48
C LEU A 318 -4.27 26.07 -23.42
N PHE A 319 -3.17 26.50 -22.80
CA PHE A 319 -2.79 27.91 -22.74
C PHE A 319 -2.01 28.37 -23.98
N ASN A 320 -1.40 27.45 -24.72
CA ASN A 320 -0.58 27.77 -25.90
C ASN A 320 -1.45 28.27 -27.07
N ASP A 321 -2.70 27.83 -27.13
CA ASP A 321 -3.68 28.25 -28.15
C ASP A 321 -4.23 29.66 -27.90
N ARG A 322 -3.94 30.26 -26.75
CA ARG A 322 -4.32 31.64 -26.43
C ARG A 322 -3.14 32.57 -26.68
N SER A 323 -3.31 33.54 -27.58
CA SER A 323 -2.40 34.67 -27.70
C SER A 323 -2.43 35.50 -26.42
N THR A 324 -1.56 35.16 -25.46
CA THR A 324 -1.41 35.93 -24.23
C THR A 324 -0.52 37.14 -24.52
N ALA A 325 -1.04 38.36 -24.28
CA ALA A 325 -0.28 39.60 -24.45
C ALA A 325 0.83 39.78 -23.39
N ASP A 326 0.85 38.94 -22.35
CA ASP A 326 1.79 39.03 -21.23
C ASP A 326 2.93 38.02 -21.38
N SER A 327 4.11 38.52 -21.74
CA SER A 327 5.35 37.73 -21.90
C SER A 327 5.77 36.97 -20.64
N TRP A 328 5.45 37.48 -19.44
CA TRP A 328 5.78 36.79 -18.18
C TRP A 328 4.89 35.58 -17.96
N LEU A 329 3.61 35.70 -18.29
CA LEU A 329 2.65 34.60 -18.23
C LEU A 329 3.08 33.45 -19.14
N ASP A 330 3.40 33.77 -20.40
CA ASP A 330 3.84 32.78 -21.38
C ASP A 330 5.11 32.06 -20.90
N ARG A 331 6.13 32.82 -20.45
CA ARG A 331 7.36 32.25 -19.87
C ARG A 331 7.10 31.33 -18.68
N SER A 332 6.14 31.67 -17.81
CA SER A 332 5.75 30.82 -16.66
C SER A 332 5.16 29.49 -17.12
N ILE A 333 4.25 29.55 -18.08
CA ILE A 333 3.59 28.37 -18.65
C ILE A 333 4.61 27.49 -19.34
N THR A 334 5.51 28.06 -20.15
CA THR A 334 6.59 27.32 -20.80
C THR A 334 7.50 26.66 -19.77
N ASN A 335 7.94 27.38 -18.73
CA ASN A 335 8.78 26.84 -17.66
C ASN A 335 8.08 25.71 -16.91
N PHE A 336 6.79 25.86 -16.62
CA PHE A 336 6.02 24.81 -15.96
C PHE A 336 5.86 23.58 -16.86
N ALA A 337 5.55 23.76 -18.15
CA ALA A 337 5.45 22.66 -19.10
C ALA A 337 6.78 21.92 -19.28
N LEU A 338 7.89 22.65 -19.38
CA LEU A 338 9.24 22.10 -19.39
C LEU A 338 9.53 21.30 -18.11
N PHE A 339 9.18 21.86 -16.96
CA PHE A 339 9.37 21.17 -15.68
C PHE A 339 8.58 19.85 -15.63
N CYS A 340 7.31 19.84 -16.03
CA CYS A 340 6.48 18.62 -16.09
C CYS A 340 7.03 17.58 -17.08
N THR A 341 7.70 18.02 -18.14
CA THR A 341 8.33 17.13 -19.12
C THR A 341 9.58 16.47 -18.55
N HIS A 342 10.41 17.23 -17.82
CA HIS A 342 11.67 16.76 -17.26
C HIS A 342 11.51 16.03 -15.91
N ARG A 343 10.57 16.47 -15.07
CA ARG A 343 10.37 16.01 -13.70
C ARG A 343 8.93 15.55 -13.51
N ARG A 344 8.75 14.23 -13.40
CA ARG A 344 7.49 13.58 -13.07
C ARG A 344 7.63 12.85 -11.72
N PRO A 345 6.57 12.76 -10.92
CA PRO A 345 6.57 11.82 -9.81
C PRO A 345 6.81 10.43 -10.41
N ARG A 346 7.86 9.76 -9.97
CA ARG A 346 8.17 8.39 -10.38
C ARG A 346 8.41 7.59 -9.13
N PHE A 347 7.62 6.54 -8.94
CA PHE A 347 7.78 5.64 -7.79
C PHE A 347 8.78 4.56 -8.16
N ASN A 348 10.06 4.89 -7.95
CA ASN A 348 11.16 3.96 -8.16
C ASN A 348 11.56 3.38 -6.80
N TYR A 349 11.47 2.05 -6.66
CA TYR A 349 11.94 1.39 -5.45
C TYR A 349 13.42 1.03 -5.60
N CYS A 350 14.26 1.59 -4.72
CA CYS A 350 15.72 1.41 -4.68
C CYS A 350 16.44 1.73 -6.01
N GLY A 351 15.80 2.49 -6.91
CA GLY A 351 16.31 2.71 -8.27
C GLY A 351 16.32 1.47 -9.18
N LEU A 352 15.85 0.32 -8.69
CA LEU A 352 15.86 -0.96 -9.41
C LEU A 352 14.75 -1.03 -10.46
N PHE A 353 13.53 -0.65 -10.08
CA PHE A 353 12.39 -0.70 -10.99
C PHE A 353 11.36 0.38 -10.67
N ARG A 354 10.64 0.80 -11.72
CA ARG A 354 9.51 1.72 -11.65
C ARG A 354 8.23 0.91 -11.42
N VAL A 355 7.44 1.34 -10.44
CA VAL A 355 6.15 0.71 -10.13
C VAL A 355 5.09 1.24 -11.09
N ASN A 356 4.73 0.41 -12.07
CA ASN A 356 3.68 0.69 -13.03
C ASN A 356 2.93 -0.59 -13.40
N ASN A 357 1.83 -0.46 -14.14
CA ASN A 357 1.02 -1.63 -14.54
C ASN A 357 1.81 -2.65 -15.37
N ALA A 358 2.77 -2.21 -16.18
CA ALA A 358 3.61 -3.10 -16.98
C ALA A 358 4.52 -3.98 -16.10
N MET A 359 5.10 -3.40 -15.05
CA MET A 359 5.88 -4.11 -14.04
C MET A 359 4.98 -5.08 -13.26
N GLY A 360 3.77 -4.66 -12.87
CA GLY A 360 2.79 -5.53 -12.21
C GLY A 360 2.42 -6.75 -13.03
N PHE A 361 2.16 -6.56 -14.33
CA PHE A 361 1.89 -7.65 -15.25
C PHE A 361 3.08 -8.61 -15.37
N ARG A 362 4.30 -8.09 -15.50
CA ARG A 362 5.52 -8.94 -15.54
C ARG A 362 5.67 -9.78 -14.28
N MET A 363 5.41 -9.21 -13.10
CA MET A 363 5.45 -9.94 -11.83
C MET A 363 4.42 -11.06 -11.76
N ILE A 364 3.19 -10.83 -12.24
CA ILE A 364 2.14 -11.87 -12.32
C ILE A 364 2.59 -12.99 -13.26
N VAL A 365 3.11 -12.66 -14.44
CA VAL A 365 3.65 -13.67 -15.38
C VAL A 365 4.78 -14.47 -14.73
N THR A 366 5.69 -13.81 -14.02
CA THR A 366 6.77 -14.47 -13.28
C THR A 366 6.23 -15.40 -12.19
N CYS A 367 5.16 -15.03 -11.47
CA CYS A 367 4.52 -15.93 -10.52
C CYS A 367 3.97 -17.20 -11.21
N VAL A 368 3.30 -17.05 -12.36
CA VAL A 368 2.81 -18.20 -13.13
C VAL A 368 3.97 -19.11 -13.56
N LEU A 369 5.08 -18.53 -14.03
CA LEU A 369 6.27 -19.30 -14.39
C LEU A 369 6.84 -20.06 -13.19
N TYR A 370 6.98 -19.42 -12.02
CA TYR A 370 7.47 -20.11 -10.82
C TYR A 370 6.55 -21.24 -10.38
N ILE A 371 5.23 -21.06 -10.46
CA ILE A 371 4.27 -22.13 -10.18
C ILE A 371 4.49 -23.31 -11.14
N LEU A 372 4.64 -23.05 -12.45
CA LEU A 372 4.90 -24.10 -13.43
C LEU A 372 6.20 -24.87 -13.11
N TYR A 373 7.27 -24.16 -12.75
CA TYR A 373 8.52 -24.80 -12.33
C TYR A 373 8.36 -25.66 -11.08
N LEU A 374 7.66 -25.15 -10.05
CA LEU A 374 7.41 -25.91 -8.83
C LEU A 374 6.59 -27.16 -9.09
N VAL A 375 5.57 -27.07 -9.93
CA VAL A 375 4.71 -28.20 -10.32
C VAL A 375 5.51 -29.24 -11.10
N GLN A 376 6.34 -28.81 -12.05
CA GLN A 376 7.22 -29.74 -12.79
C GLN A 376 8.19 -30.46 -11.86
N PHE A 377 8.77 -29.75 -10.90
CA PHE A 377 9.68 -30.34 -9.93
C PHE A 377 8.97 -31.34 -9.00
N ASP A 378 7.73 -31.05 -8.60
CA ASP A 378 6.90 -31.98 -7.82
C ASP A 378 6.60 -33.26 -8.61
N PHE A 379 6.19 -33.15 -9.88
CA PHE A 379 5.94 -34.30 -10.76
C PHE A 379 7.18 -35.14 -11.06
N MET A 380 8.36 -34.54 -11.10
CA MET A 380 9.61 -35.28 -11.31
C MET A 380 10.08 -36.06 -10.08
N ASN A 381 9.59 -35.70 -8.88
CA ASN A 381 9.93 -36.35 -7.61
C ASN A 381 8.84 -37.28 -7.07
N LEU A 382 7.69 -37.37 -7.76
CA LEU A 382 6.63 -38.37 -7.58
C LEU A 382 6.97 -39.65 -8.36
#